data_AF-A0A183DL95-F1
#
_entry.id   AF-A0A183DL95-F1
#
_cell.length_a   1.000
_cell.length_b   1.000
_cell.length_c   1.000
_cell.angle_alpha   90.00
_cell.angle_beta   90.00
_cell.angle_gamma   90.00
#
_symmetry.space_group_name_H-M   'P 1'
#
loop_
_entity.id
_entity.type
_entity.pdbx_description
1 polymer ?
#
loop_
_entity_poly.entity_id
_entity_poly.type
_entity_poly.pdbx_seq_one_letter_code
_entity_poly.pdbx_strand_id
1 'polypeptide(L)'
;MKTDDYRVVFLKLEQLYEPKRKNEDSVFLIMDGSAYYDVEVEEDDWIRICVERGDLIVIPRGRNHRFTLTPKVSAFWLFYSTASPRTFINQCLL
;
A
#
# COMPACT_ATOMS: atom_id res chain seq x y z
N MET A 1 -16.59 1.00 17.79
CA MET A 1 -15.13 1.12 17.56
C MET A 1 -14.61 2.26 18.41
N LYS A 2 -13.47 2.09 19.10
CA LYS A 2 -12.96 3.07 20.07
C LYS A 2 -12.00 4.05 19.39
N THR A 3 -11.93 5.29 19.89
CA THR A 3 -11.16 6.40 19.32
C THR A 3 -9.66 6.11 19.15
N ASP A 4 -9.13 5.17 19.93
CA ASP A 4 -7.72 4.76 19.87
C ASP A 4 -7.39 3.95 18.61
N ASP A 5 -8.36 3.21 18.04
CA ASP A 5 -8.16 2.43 16.82
C ASP A 5 -7.92 3.34 15.60
N TYR A 6 -8.65 4.46 15.51
CA TYR A 6 -8.49 5.44 14.42
C TYR A 6 -7.11 6.08 14.40
N ARG A 7 -6.52 6.32 15.58
CA ARG A 7 -5.16 6.89 15.66
C ARG A 7 -4.11 5.94 15.12
N VAL A 8 -4.21 4.65 15.46
CA VAL A 8 -3.29 3.63 14.98
C VAL A 8 -3.40 3.45 13.46
N VAL A 9 -4.63 3.46 12.94
CA VAL A 9 -4.88 3.41 11.48
C VAL A 9 -4.31 4.63 10.77
N PHE A 10 -4.59 5.84 11.27
CA PHE A 10 -4.15 7.08 10.66
C PHE A 10 -2.62 7.21 10.62
N LEU A 11 -1.94 6.90 11.73
CA LEU A 11 -0.48 6.89 11.80
C LEU A 11 0.16 5.89 10.82
N LYS A 12 -0.52 4.77 10.56
CA LYS A 12 -0.04 3.79 9.58
C LYS A 12 -0.19 4.30 8.15
N LEU A 13 -1.29 5.01 7.85
CA LEU A 13 -1.51 5.60 6.53
C LEU A 13 -0.48 6.69 6.23
N GLU A 14 -0.14 7.52 7.21
CA GLU A 14 0.93 8.52 7.06
C GLU A 14 2.27 7.86 6.73
N GLN A 15 2.62 6.77 7.43
CA GLN A 15 3.83 6.00 7.14
C GLN A 15 3.86 5.36 5.73
N LEU A 16 2.70 5.15 5.10
CA LEU A 16 2.61 4.57 3.76
C LEU A 16 2.71 5.63 2.66
N TYR A 17 2.47 6.90 3.00
CA TYR A 17 2.63 8.02 2.06
C TYR A 17 4.09 8.46 1.90
N GLU A 18 4.95 8.16 2.88
CA GLU A 18 6.39 8.34 2.75
C GLU A 18 6.98 7.42 1.67
N PRO A 19 7.76 7.95 0.70
CA PRO A 19 8.45 7.13 -0.30
C PRO A 19 9.33 6.06 0.35
N LYS A 20 9.14 4.81 -0.06
CA LYS A 20 9.90 3.67 0.43
C LYS A 20 10.56 2.92 -0.72
N ARG A 21 11.81 2.52 -0.49
CA ARG A 21 12.57 1.62 -1.35
C ARG A 21 12.72 0.28 -0.66
N LYS A 22 12.26 -0.78 -1.31
CA LYS A 22 12.47 -2.15 -0.81
C LYS A 22 13.50 -2.89 -1.65
N ASN A 23 14.22 -3.80 -1.01
CA ASN A 23 15.22 -4.65 -1.65
C ASN A 23 14.60 -5.91 -2.26
N GLU A 24 13.37 -6.24 -1.88
CA GLU A 24 12.53 -7.27 -2.49
C GLU A 24 11.38 -6.65 -3.32
N ASP A 25 10.85 -7.45 -4.24
CA ASP A 25 9.66 -7.09 -5.00
C ASP A 25 8.44 -6.97 -4.07
N SER A 26 7.60 -5.97 -4.30
CA SER A 26 6.34 -5.81 -3.57
C SER A 26 5.18 -6.23 -4.47
N VAL A 27 4.43 -7.24 -4.05
CA VAL A 27 3.26 -7.76 -4.75
C VAL A 27 2.02 -7.46 -3.92
N PHE A 28 1.01 -6.87 -4.55
CA PHE A 28 -0.23 -6.48 -3.89
C PHE A 28 -1.43 -6.94 -4.71
N LEU A 29 -2.28 -7.74 -4.09
CA LEU A 29 -3.61 -8.08 -4.61
C LEU A 29 -4.65 -7.25 -3.87
N ILE A 30 -5.45 -6.49 -4.61
CA ILE A 30 -6.47 -5.62 -4.03
C ILE A 30 -7.74 -6.43 -3.83
N MET A 31 -8.03 -6.75 -2.57
CA MET A 31 -9.19 -7.58 -2.23
C MET A 31 -10.47 -6.77 -2.05
N ASP A 32 -10.37 -5.48 -1.72
CA ASP A 32 -11.49 -4.55 -1.63
C ASP A 32 -11.01 -3.09 -1.65
N GLY A 33 -11.89 -2.14 -1.94
CA GLY A 33 -11.57 -0.71 -1.97
C GLY A 33 -10.79 -0.26 -3.21
N SER A 34 -10.17 0.93 -3.12
CA SER A 34 -9.30 1.49 -4.17
C SER A 34 -8.18 2.34 -3.58
N ALA A 35 -7.05 2.40 -4.29
CA ALA A 35 -5.88 3.16 -3.85
C ALA A 35 -5.07 3.71 -5.03
N TYR A 36 -4.20 4.66 -4.73
CA TYR A 36 -3.16 5.12 -5.63
C TYR A 36 -1.79 4.62 -5.16
N TYR A 37 -1.04 4.05 -6.10
CA TYR A 37 0.38 3.77 -5.96
C TYR A 37 1.16 4.72 -6.85
N ASP A 38 2.05 5.52 -6.26
CA ASP A 38 2.99 6.32 -7.02
C ASP A 38 4.32 5.57 -7.06
N VAL A 39 4.86 5.33 -8.26
CA VAL A 39 6.15 4.68 -8.48
C VAL A 39 7.08 5.64 -9.22
N GLU A 40 8.28 5.83 -8.67
CA GLU A 40 9.30 6.68 -9.28
C GLU A 40 9.98 5.94 -10.44
N VAL A 41 9.99 6.57 -11.61
CA VAL A 41 10.61 6.03 -12.83
C VAL A 41 12.02 6.58 -13.01
N GLU A 42 12.14 7.91 -12.91
CA GLU A 42 13.37 8.70 -12.93
C GLU A 42 13.34 9.70 -11.77
N GLU A 43 14.46 10.36 -11.48
CA GLU A 43 14.57 11.28 -10.35
C GLU A 43 13.51 12.39 -10.43
N ASP A 44 12.62 12.42 -9.43
CA ASP A 44 11.47 13.33 -9.34
C ASP A 44 10.38 13.14 -10.42
N ASP A 45 10.38 12.02 -11.16
CA ASP A 45 9.33 11.65 -12.12
C ASP A 45 8.51 10.43 -11.63
N TRP A 46 7.21 10.65 -11.47
CA TRP A 46 6.30 9.72 -10.80
C TRP A 46 5.14 9.30 -11.70
N ILE A 47 4.95 7.99 -11.82
CA ILE A 47 3.74 7.43 -12.42
C ILE A 47 2.78 7.05 -11.31
N ARG A 48 1.55 7.60 -11.39
CA ARG A 48 0.43 7.23 -10.52
C ARG A 48 -0.38 6.10 -11.14
N ILE A 49 -0.54 5.03 -10.39
CA ILE A 49 -1.34 3.86 -10.75
C ILE A 49 -2.54 3.80 -9.82
N CYS A 50 -3.75 3.93 -10.38
CA CYS A 50 -4.99 3.67 -9.65
C CYS A 50 -5.27 2.16 -9.67
N VAL A 51 -5.50 1.58 -8.51
CA VAL A 51 -5.87 0.17 -8.38
C VAL A 51 -7.21 0.03 -7.67
N GLU A 52 -8.02 -0.92 -8.12
CA GLU A 52 -9.33 -1.24 -7.58
C GLU A 52 -9.42 -2.75 -7.26
N ARG A 53 -10.53 -3.15 -6.66
CA ARG A 53 -10.79 -4.56 -6.31
C ARG A 53 -10.56 -5.49 -7.51
N GLY A 54 -9.72 -6.50 -7.31
CA GLY A 54 -9.37 -7.51 -8.32
C GLY A 54 -8.04 -7.24 -9.01
N ASP A 55 -7.47 -6.03 -8.87
CA ASP A 55 -6.19 -5.70 -9.47
C ASP A 55 -5.03 -6.33 -8.71
N LEU A 56 -4.03 -6.79 -9.47
CA LEU A 56 -2.74 -7.26 -8.97
C LEU A 56 -1.65 -6.32 -9.48
N ILE A 57 -0.95 -5.65 -8.57
CA ILE A 57 0.20 -4.81 -8.89
C ILE A 57 1.48 -5.43 -8.35
N VAL A 58 2.52 -5.42 -9.18
CA VAL A 58 3.88 -5.85 -8.83
C VAL A 58 4.80 -4.65 -9.02
N ILE A 59 5.43 -4.21 -7.92
CA ILE A 59 6.44 -3.16 -7.93
C ILE A 59 7.82 -3.83 -7.79
N PRO A 60 8.69 -3.74 -8.81
CA PRO A 60 10.02 -4.33 -8.75
C PRO A 60 10.88 -3.73 -7.64
N ARG A 61 11.76 -4.54 -7.08
CA ARG A 61 12.74 -4.10 -6.08
C ARG A 61 13.58 -2.91 -6.56
N GLY A 62 14.00 -2.11 -5.60
CA GLY A 62 14.90 -0.99 -5.86
C GLY A 62 14.23 0.25 -6.47
N ARG A 63 12.90 0.28 -6.62
CA ARG A 63 12.12 1.47 -6.98
C ARG A 63 11.51 2.14 -5.75
N ASN A 64 11.55 3.47 -5.73
CA ASN A 64 10.81 4.24 -4.74
C ASN A 64 9.32 4.17 -5.06
N HIS A 65 8.52 3.87 -4.05
CA HIS A 65 7.07 3.87 -4.18
C HIS A 65 6.42 4.41 -2.91
N ARG A 66 5.25 5.03 -3.08
CA ARG A 66 4.38 5.47 -1.98
C ARG A 66 2.94 5.08 -2.27
N PHE A 67 2.13 5.08 -1.22
CA PHE A 67 0.75 4.65 -1.25
C PHE A 67 -0.16 5.72 -0.66
N THR A 68 -1.32 5.93 -1.27
CA THR A 68 -2.40 6.73 -0.68
C THR A 68 -3.77 6.14 -1.00
N LEU A 69 -4.73 6.32 -0.10
CA LEU A 69 -6.10 5.88 -0.32
C LEU A 69 -6.83 6.85 -1.25
N THR A 70 -7.77 6.34 -2.05
CA THR A 70 -8.68 7.23 -2.79
C THR A 70 -9.75 7.81 -1.85
N PRO A 71 -10.43 8.89 -2.26
CA PRO A 71 -11.57 9.42 -1.50
C PRO A 71 -12.79 8.47 -1.41
N LYS A 72 -12.79 7.36 -2.16
CA LYS A 72 -13.95 6.45 -2.29
C LYS A 72 -13.93 5.25 -1.32
N VAL A 73 -12.96 5.16 -0.41
CA VAL A 73 -12.71 3.87 0.26
C VAL A 73 -13.76 3.54 1.33
N SER A 74 -14.37 2.37 1.14
CA SER A 74 -14.91 1.49 2.18
C SER A 74 -13.99 0.27 2.20
N ALA A 75 -13.22 0.09 3.27
CA ALA A 75 -12.30 -1.04 3.55
C ALA A 75 -11.27 -1.44 2.47
N PHE A 76 -9.98 -1.42 2.82
CA PHE A 76 -8.91 -1.88 1.92
C PHE A 76 -8.17 -3.06 2.56
N TRP A 77 -8.12 -4.18 1.85
CA TRP A 77 -7.43 -5.39 2.32
C TRP A 77 -6.19 -5.64 1.47
N LEU A 78 -5.02 -5.45 2.08
CA LEU A 78 -3.72 -5.70 1.45
C LEU A 78 -3.17 -7.06 1.83
N PHE A 79 -2.99 -7.93 0.84
CA PHE A 79 -2.15 -9.11 0.98
C PHE A 79 -0.74 -8.80 0.48
N TYR A 80 0.24 -8.85 1.38
CA TYR A 80 1.67 -8.88 1.05
C TYR A 80 2.19 -10.31 1.21
N SER A 81 2.80 -10.87 0.17
CA SER A 81 3.65 -12.06 0.30
C SER A 81 5.10 -11.61 0.18
N THR A 82 5.80 -11.48 1.30
CA THR A 82 7.27 -11.54 1.28
C THR A 82 7.65 -12.99 1.52
N ALA A 83 8.68 -13.48 0.83
CA ALA A 83 9.22 -14.83 1.00
C ALA A 83 9.93 -15.04 2.37
N SER A 84 9.59 -14.24 3.38
CA SER A 84 10.05 -14.36 4.77
C SER A 84 8.89 -14.84 5.66
N PRO A 85 8.99 -16.00 6.35
CA PRO A 85 7.89 -16.59 7.12
C PRO A 85 7.41 -15.78 8.35
N ARG A 86 7.92 -14.57 8.60
CA ARG A 86 7.74 -13.87 9.89
C ARG A 86 6.91 -12.60 9.87
N THR A 87 6.20 -12.26 8.80
CA THR A 87 5.33 -11.07 8.86
C THR A 87 4.05 -11.24 8.05
N PHE A 88 3.06 -11.90 8.65
CA PHE A 88 1.66 -11.76 8.26
C PHE A 88 1.14 -10.44 8.81
N ILE A 89 1.17 -9.38 8.01
CA ILE A 89 0.45 -8.15 8.33
C ILE A 89 -1.00 -8.34 7.87
N ASN A 90 -1.83 -8.91 8.74
CA ASN A 90 -3.29 -8.79 8.63
C ASN A 90 -3.67 -7.38 9.09
N GLN A 91 -3.44 -6.37 8.25
CA GLN A 91 -3.91 -5.02 8.56
C GLN A 91 -5.20 -4.77 7.79
N CYS A 92 -6.28 -5.12 8.49
CA CYS A 92 -7.63 -4.68 8.20
C CYS A 92 -7.64 -3.14 8.29
N LEU A 93 -7.57 -2.45 7.16
CA LEU A 93 -7.89 -1.02 7.11
C LEU A 93 -9.42 -0.92 7.06
N LEU A 94 -10.05 -0.84 8.23
CA LEU A 94 -11.45 -0.44 8.44
C LEU A 94 -11.50 1.00 8.96
#